data_AF-A0A4U2N3N8-F1
#
_entry.id   AF-A0A4U2N3N8-F1
#
_cell.length_a   1.000
_cell.length_b   1.000
_cell.length_c   1.000
_cell.angle_alpha   90.00
_cell.angle_beta   90.00
_cell.angle_gamma   90.00
#
_symmetry.space_group_name_H-M   'P 1'
#
loop_
_entity.id
_entity.type
_entity.pdbx_description
1 polymer ?
#
loop_
_entity_poly.entity_id
_entity_poly.type
_entity_poly.pdbx_seq_one_letter_code
_entity_poly.pdbx_strand_id
1 'polypeptide(L)' 'MVKVKFLLLDTTNSIKPIYPVQVLVKKASNFAKLLLEGRNIEIVFEKGDTKNHFIRNLDYVTCDGKLVQ' A
#
# COMPACT_ATOMS: atom_id res chain seq x y z
N MET A 1 7.57 12.91 5.97
CA MET A 1 7.41 11.77 5.04
C MET A 1 5.98 11.26 5.14
N VAL A 2 5.22 11.27 4.04
CA VAL A 2 3.84 10.75 4.01
C VAL A 2 3.88 9.23 3.90
N LYS A 3 3.05 8.53 4.68
CA LYS A 3 2.86 7.08 4.56
C LYS A 3 1.46 6.82 4.06
N VAL A 4 1.34 6.06 2.97
CA VAL A 4 0.05 5.69 2.34
C VAL A 4 -0.16 4.19 2.51
N LYS A 5 -1.37 3.78 2.90
CA LYS A 5 -1.91 2.43 2.74
C LYS A 5 -2.88 2.49 1.56
N PHE A 6 -2.70 1.59 0.61
CA PHE A 6 -3.58 1.51 -0.56
C PHE A 6 -5.01 1.22 -0.08
N LEU A 7 -5.93 2.09 -0.46
CA LEU A 7 -7.35 1.96 -0.10
C LEU A 7 -7.92 0.65 -0.70
N LEU A 8 -8.86 -0.01 -0.04
CA LEU A 8 -9.48 -1.27 -0.51
C LEU A 8 -8.52 -2.45 -0.81
N LEU A 9 -7.21 -2.32 -0.54
CA LEU A 9 -6.23 -3.40 -0.71
C LEU A 9 -5.65 -3.81 0.64
N ASP A 10 -5.92 -5.05 1.05
CA ASP A 10 -5.25 -5.67 2.18
C ASP A 10 -4.31 -6.76 1.69
N THR A 11 -3.03 -6.41 1.58
CA THR A 11 -1.97 -7.38 1.30
C THR A 11 -1.67 -8.20 2.55
N THR A 12 -1.14 -9.41 2.34
CA THR A 12 -0.66 -10.25 3.43
C THR A 12 0.31 -9.46 4.31
N ASN A 13 0.00 -9.35 5.61
CA ASN A 13 0.77 -8.51 6.53
C ASN A 13 2.00 -9.27 7.04
N SER A 14 3.17 -8.62 7.03
CA SER A 14 4.45 -9.19 7.48
C SER A 14 4.57 -9.34 8.99
N ILE A 15 3.78 -8.59 9.76
CA ILE A 15 3.96 -8.44 11.21
C ILE A 15 2.59 -8.58 11.90
N LYS A 16 2.23 -9.81 12.24
CA LYS A 16 1.25 -10.06 13.32
C LYS A 16 1.87 -11.06 14.28
N PRO A 17 2.09 -10.73 15.57
CA PRO A 17 2.81 -11.59 16.51
C PRO A 17 2.23 -13.00 16.67
N ILE A 18 0.92 -13.14 16.45
CA ILE A 18 0.16 -14.37 16.71
C ILE A 18 0.11 -15.29 15.48
N TYR A 19 0.37 -14.77 14.27
CA TYR A 19 0.23 -15.53 13.04
C TYR A 19 1.60 -15.84 12.41
N PRO A 20 1.78 -17.04 11.83
CA PRO A 20 2.97 -17.32 11.04
C PRO A 20 3.09 -16.34 9.88
N VAL A 21 4.32 -16.07 9.45
CA VAL A 21 4.57 -15.22 8.28
C VAL A 21 3.84 -15.79 7.08
N GLN A 22 2.93 -15.00 6.50
CA GLN A 22 2.13 -15.44 5.37
C GLN A 22 3.00 -15.61 4.12
N VAL A 23 2.72 -16.63 3.32
CA VAL A 23 3.56 -17.09 2.20
C VAL A 23 3.87 -16.00 1.17
N LEU A 24 2.92 -15.09 0.94
CA LEU A 24 3.01 -14.08 -0.12
C LEU A 24 3.57 -12.73 0.33
N VAL A 25 3.90 -12.55 1.60
CA VAL A 25 4.35 -11.27 2.17
C VAL A 25 5.55 -10.69 1.42
N LYS A 26 6.61 -11.50 1.25
CA LYS A 26 7.82 -11.04 0.56
C LYS A 26 7.56 -10.76 -0.92
N LYS A 27 6.71 -11.57 -1.56
CA LYS A 27 6.35 -11.39 -2.98
C LYS A 27 5.58 -10.08 -3.19
N ALA A 28 4.58 -9.80 -2.36
CA ALA A 28 3.80 -8.56 -2.42
C ALA A 28 4.68 -7.33 -2.17
N SER A 29 5.56 -7.38 -1.17
CA SER A 29 6.49 -6.28 -0.88
C SER A 29 7.47 -6.01 -2.03
N ASN A 30 8.05 -7.06 -2.61
CA ASN A 30 8.98 -6.92 -3.73
C ASN A 30 8.26 -6.43 -5.00
N PHE A 31 7.05 -6.92 -5.25
CA PHE A 31 6.24 -6.49 -6.38
C PHE A 31 5.93 -4.99 -6.31
N ALA A 32 5.47 -4.50 -5.15
CA ALA A 32 5.19 -3.08 -4.96
C ALA A 32 6.46 -2.22 -5.13
N LYS A 33 7.61 -2.68 -4.63
CA LYS A 33 8.89 -1.98 -4.82
C LYS A 33 9.24 -1.88 -6.31
N LEU A 34 9.23 -3.00 -7.02
CA LEU A 34 9.56 -3.05 -8.45
C LEU A 34 8.59 -2.22 -9.31
N LEU A 35 7.32 -2.17 -8.93
CA LEU A 35 6.29 -1.43 -9.66
C LEU A 35 6.44 0.09 -9.51
N LEU A 36 6.89 0.59 -8.36
CA LEU A 36 6.80 2.01 -7.99
C LEU A 36 8.16 2.73 -7.96
N GLU A 37 9.25 2.01 -7.73
CA GLU A 37 10.58 2.62 -7.54
C GLU A 37 11.05 3.33 -8.82
N GLY A 38 11.36 4.62 -8.70
CA GLY A 38 11.79 5.47 -9.82
C GLY A 38 10.69 5.85 -10.81
N ARG A 39 9.41 5.59 -10.49
CA ARG A 39 8.26 5.91 -11.34
C ARG A 39 7.54 7.19 -10.90
N ASN A 40 6.71 7.73 -11.80
CA ASN A 40 5.80 8.82 -11.48
C ASN A 40 4.56 8.27 -10.78
N ILE A 41 4.43 8.63 -9.50
CA ILE A 41 3.36 8.17 -8.63
C ILE A 41 2.42 9.33 -8.33
N GLU A 42 1.13 9.10 -8.50
CA GLU A 42 0.09 10.03 -8.07
C GLU A 42 -0.74 9.38 -6.96
N ILE A 43 -1.14 10.21 -5.99
CA ILE A 43 -1.96 9.79 -4.86
C ILE A 43 -3.31 10.49 -5.01
N VAL A 44 -4.37 9.71 -5.14
CA VAL A 44 -5.75 10.23 -5.25
C VAL A 44 -6.40 10.08 -3.89
N PHE A 45 -6.52 11.21 -3.20
CA PHE A 45 -7.14 11.30 -1.88
C PHE A 45 -8.65 11.08 -1.95
N GLU A 46 -9.17 10.22 -1.08
CA GLU A 46 -10.61 9.97 -0.95
C GLU A 46 -11.23 10.96 0.05
N LYS A 47 -12.56 11.16 -0.01
CA LYS A 47 -13.29 12.12 0.84
C LYS A 47 -13.52 11.60 2.27
N GLY A 48 -13.36 10.29 2.50
CA GLY A 48 -13.56 9.62 3.78
C GLY A 48 -12.45 9.82 4.81
N ASP A 49 -12.39 8.93 5.80
CA ASP A 49 -11.37 8.97 6.86
C ASP A 49 -9.96 8.88 6.26
N THR A 50 -9.29 10.01 6.23
CA THR A 50 -7.99 10.17 5.58
C THR A 50 -6.87 9.42 6.29
N LYS A 51 -7.07 8.83 7.47
CA LYS A 51 -6.02 8.15 8.25
C LYS A 51 -6.51 6.89 8.94
N ASN A 52 -5.77 5.80 8.80
CA ASN A 52 -6.01 4.58 9.57
C ASN A 52 -5.44 4.66 11.00
N HIS A 53 -5.72 3.63 11.81
CA HIS A 53 -5.21 3.46 13.18
C HIS A 53 -3.67 3.61 13.33
N PHE A 54 -2.92 3.40 12.24
CA PHE A 54 -1.45 3.55 12.20
C PHE A 54 -1.01 4.92 11.66
N ILE A 55 -1.92 5.89 11.57
CA ILE A 55 -1.67 7.26 11.09
C ILE A 55 -1.11 7.25 9.65
N ARG A 56 -1.56 6.29 8.83
CA ARG A 56 -1.25 6.25 7.39
C ARG A 56 -2.45 6.73 6.61
N ASN A 57 -2.21 7.45 5.52
CA ASN A 57 -3.28 7.85 4.65
C ASN A 57 -3.90 6.65 3.92
N LEU A 58 -5.18 6.71 3.63
CA LEU A 58 -5.96 5.65 2.97
C LEU A 58 -6.41 6.16 1.60
N ASP A 59 -5.57 5.96 0.59
CA ASP A 59 -5.73 6.60 -0.72
C ASP A 59 -5.56 5.59 -1.87
N TYR A 60 -6.05 5.97 -3.05
CA TYR A 60 -5.71 5.26 -4.28
C TYR A 60 -4.35 5.72 -4.77
N VAL A 61 -3.58 4.80 -5.34
CA VAL A 61 -2.26 5.09 -5.91
C VAL A 61 -2.27 4.74 -7.38
N THR A 62 -1.81 5.67 -8.22
CA THR A 62 -1.59 5.43 -9.64
C THR A 62 -0.10 5.53 -9.97
N CYS A 63 0.35 4.73 -10.93
CA CYS A 63 1.70 4.73 -11.47
C CYS A 63 1.59 4.82 -13.00
N ASP A 64 2.19 5.86 -13.59
CA ASP A 64 2.13 6.12 -15.04
C ASP A 64 0.66 6.06 -15.58
N GLY A 65 -0.29 6.66 -14.83
CA GLY A 65 -1.71 6.72 -15.18
C GLY A 65 -2.51 5.43 -14.94
N LYS A 66 -1.92 4.39 -14.33
CA LYS A 66 -2.59 3.12 -14.03
C LYS A 66 -2.75 2.91 -12.53
N LEU A 67 -3.93 2.48 -12.10
CA LEU A 67 -4.18 2.06 -10.72
C LEU A 67 -3.31 0.85 -10.36
N VAL A 68 -2.61 0.90 -9.22
CA VAL A 68 -1.64 -0.15 -8.81
C VAL A 68 -2.19 -1.16 -7.79
N GLN A 69 -3.41 -0.91 -7.29
CA GLN A 69 -4.16 -1.84 -6.46
C GLN A 69 -4.66 -3.02 -7.28
#